data_AF-A0A812RPT0-F1
#
_entry.id   AF-A0A812RPT0-F1
#
_cell.length_a   1.000
_cell.length_b   1.000
_cell.length_c   1.000
_cell.angle_alpha   90.00
_cell.angle_beta   90.00
_cell.angle_gamma   90.00
#
_symmetry.space_group_name_H-M   'P 1'
#
loop_
_entity.id
_entity.type
_entity.pdbx_description
1 polymer ?
#
loop_
_entity_poly.entity_id
_entity_poly.type
_entity_poly.pdbx_seq_one_letter_code
_entity_poly.pdbx_strand_id
1 'polypeptide(L)'
;MRIVRTLRIVKTVTIFRQLRLLVGTCIASIGALFWSMVLLMVLKVGFALIICQALQGYILDDRENLETRLLVNNLYGDFGKAFYTMFEVTHSGSWPSVVRPIVDQVDSWYAVPFLAYITLVVFAVIRIVTALFLKETLASAANDADMVMEDNRRMARDSQMKLEELFRAADDDGDGNLSHEEFVEAMSLPSVQGFLTSLDVSIRDCRPLFDILDDGDGLITIAEFCRGLMQLKGQARALDIVVLQRENAKLMKECQEIQRRVGAISDFVRSAR
;
A
#
# COMPACT_ATOMS: atom_id res chain seq x y z
N MET A 1 -23.56 -0.83 18.14
CA MET A 1 -24.45 -1.38 17.07
C MET A 1 -24.64 -0.44 15.88
N ARG A 2 -24.98 0.86 16.05
CA ARG A 2 -25.16 1.80 14.92
C ARG A 2 -23.85 2.13 14.16
N ILE A 3 -22.75 2.33 14.88
CA ILE A 3 -21.41 2.63 14.31
C ILE A 3 -20.83 1.46 13.49
N VAL A 4 -21.07 0.21 13.94
CA VAL A 4 -20.60 -0.98 13.23
C VAL A 4 -21.33 -1.15 11.89
N ARG A 5 -22.61 -0.76 11.80
CA ARG A 5 -23.37 -0.77 10.55
C ARG A 5 -22.88 0.30 9.56
N THR A 6 -22.56 1.50 10.04
CA THR A 6 -22.01 2.55 9.17
C THR A 6 -20.60 2.21 8.66
N LEU A 7 -19.74 1.60 9.48
CA LEU A 7 -18.42 1.11 9.04
C LEU A 7 -18.52 0.01 7.96
N ARG A 8 -19.55 -0.84 8.00
CA ARG A 8 -19.80 -1.83 6.94
C ARG A 8 -20.17 -1.16 5.61
N ILE A 9 -20.96 -0.09 5.63
CA ILE A 9 -21.34 0.66 4.42
C ILE A 9 -20.10 1.25 3.74
N VAL A 10 -19.14 1.76 4.51
CA VAL A 10 -17.86 2.28 3.98
C VAL A 10 -17.02 1.21 3.27
N LYS A 11 -17.11 -0.07 3.69
CA LYS A 11 -16.47 -1.19 2.99
C LYS A 11 -17.16 -1.57 1.68
N THR A 12 -18.47 -1.34 1.55
CA THR A 12 -19.28 -1.76 0.40
C THR A 12 -19.29 -0.75 -0.74
N VAL A 13 -19.00 0.53 -0.47
CA VAL A 13 -19.00 1.58 -1.50
C VAL A 13 -17.71 1.53 -2.33
N THR A 14 -17.81 1.04 -3.56
CA THR A 14 -16.72 0.89 -4.55
C THR A 14 -16.17 2.20 -5.10
N ILE A 15 -16.82 3.33 -4.81
CA ILE A 15 -16.55 4.64 -5.42
C ILE A 15 -15.28 5.31 -4.88
N PHE A 16 -14.83 5.00 -3.65
CA PHE A 16 -13.66 5.65 -3.04
C PHE A 16 -12.59 4.65 -2.60
N ARG A 17 -11.82 4.13 -3.56
CA ARG A 17 -10.66 3.25 -3.29
C ARG A 17 -9.72 3.84 -2.23
N GLN A 18 -9.44 5.14 -2.31
CA GLN A 18 -8.56 5.86 -1.38
C GLN A 18 -9.14 5.94 0.04
N LEU A 19 -10.44 6.21 0.17
CA LEU A 19 -11.11 6.27 1.48
C LEU A 19 -11.13 4.89 2.16
N ARG A 20 -11.38 3.83 1.40
CA ARG A 20 -11.35 2.45 1.92
C ARG A 20 -9.97 2.05 2.44
N LEU A 21 -8.91 2.44 1.72
CA LEU A 21 -7.53 2.22 2.15
C LEU A 21 -7.25 2.96 3.46
N LEU A 22 -7.56 4.25 3.54
CA LEU A 22 -7.41 5.06 4.77
C LEU A 22 -8.20 4.48 5.95
N VAL A 23 -9.41 4.00 5.72
CA VAL A 23 -10.24 3.38 6.77
C VAL A 23 -9.67 2.02 7.18
N GLY A 24 -9.16 1.24 6.24
CA GLY A 24 -8.45 -0.02 6.50
C GLY A 24 -7.23 0.19 7.39
N THR A 25 -6.38 1.15 7.05
CA THR A 25 -5.19 1.50 7.84
C THR A 25 -5.56 2.01 9.23
N CYS A 26 -6.59 2.85 9.33
CA CYS A 26 -7.08 3.32 10.64
C CYS A 26 -7.54 2.16 11.52
N ILE A 27 -8.31 1.21 10.96
CA ILE A 27 -8.82 0.05 11.71
C ILE A 27 -7.68 -0.87 12.15
N ALA A 28 -6.69 -1.12 11.29
CA ALA A 28 -5.53 -1.94 11.61
C ALA A 28 -4.75 -1.36 12.82
N SER A 29 -4.58 -0.04 12.86
CA SER A 29 -3.84 0.65 13.92
C SER A 29 -4.59 0.78 15.26
N ILE A 30 -5.90 0.47 15.33
CA ILE A 30 -6.69 0.55 16.58
C ILE A 30 -6.13 -0.38 17.66
N GLY A 31 -5.66 -1.57 17.29
CA GLY A 31 -5.12 -2.53 18.26
C GLY A 31 -3.90 -1.99 19.01
N ALA A 32 -2.94 -1.45 18.28
CA ALA A 32 -1.72 -0.85 18.85
C ALA A 32 -2.04 0.41 19.68
N LEU A 33 -2.97 1.25 19.20
CA LEU A 33 -3.46 2.42 19.95
C LEU A 33 -4.13 2.03 21.26
N PHE A 34 -4.95 0.98 21.25
CA PHE A 34 -5.66 0.53 22.44
C PHE A 34 -4.70 0.16 23.55
N TRP A 35 -3.70 -0.68 23.27
CA TRP A 35 -2.70 -1.08 24.28
C TRP A 35 -1.83 0.10 24.74
N SER A 36 -1.52 1.02 23.84
CA SER A 36 -0.83 2.27 24.18
C SER A 36 -1.64 3.15 25.14
N MET A 37 -2.95 3.25 24.92
CA MET A 37 -3.86 3.98 25.79
C MET A 37 -4.05 3.29 27.14
N VAL A 38 -4.06 1.96 27.17
CA VAL A 38 -4.07 1.17 28.42
C VAL A 38 -2.81 1.46 29.23
N LEU A 39 -1.63 1.45 28.61
CA LEU A 39 -0.37 1.79 29.29
C LEU A 39 -0.41 3.22 29.87
N LEU A 40 -0.85 4.20 29.08
CA LEU A 40 -1.01 5.59 29.55
C LEU A 40 -2.01 5.70 30.70
N MET A 41 -3.10 4.91 30.67
CA MET A 41 -4.09 4.88 31.74
C MET A 41 -3.49 4.34 33.04
N VAL A 42 -2.70 3.25 32.99
CA VAL A 42 -2.02 2.70 34.17
C VAL A 42 -1.06 3.72 34.79
N LEU A 43 -0.27 4.42 33.96
CA LEU A 43 0.65 5.46 34.45
C LEU A 43 -0.10 6.65 35.09
N LYS A 44 -1.22 7.09 34.49
CA LYS A 44 -2.08 8.14 35.07
C LYS A 44 -2.66 7.72 36.41
N VAL A 45 -3.16 6.49 36.52
CA VAL A 45 -3.72 5.94 37.76
C VAL A 45 -2.67 5.94 38.86
N GLY A 46 -1.46 5.47 38.56
CA GLY A 46 -0.36 5.45 39.54
C GLY A 46 -0.03 6.84 40.06
N PHE A 47 0.15 7.83 39.17
CA PHE A 47 0.44 9.20 39.58
C PHE A 47 -0.73 9.89 40.29
N ALA A 48 -1.96 9.68 39.82
CA ALA A 48 -3.15 10.24 40.44
C ALA A 48 -3.30 9.76 41.89
N LEU A 49 -3.06 8.47 42.16
CA LEU A 49 -3.09 7.93 43.51
C LEU A 49 -1.98 8.52 44.40
N ILE A 50 -0.74 8.62 43.89
CA ILE A 50 0.39 9.19 44.64
C ILE A 50 0.10 10.64 45.03
N ILE A 51 -0.33 11.48 44.08
CA ILE A 51 -0.60 12.90 44.33
C ILE A 51 -1.84 13.09 45.22
N CYS A 52 -2.92 12.33 44.98
CA CYS A 52 -4.12 12.36 45.80
C CYS A 52 -3.78 12.04 47.27
N GLN A 53 -2.99 11.00 47.51
CA GLN A 53 -2.57 10.62 48.86
C GLN A 53 -1.62 11.65 49.50
N ALA A 54 -0.68 12.22 48.72
CA ALA A 54 0.26 13.21 49.21
C ALA A 54 -0.43 14.54 49.62
N LEU A 55 -1.41 14.99 48.84
CA LEU A 55 -2.13 16.24 49.09
C LEU A 55 -3.23 16.12 50.14
N GLN A 56 -3.62 14.90 50.52
CA GLN A 56 -4.69 14.67 51.49
C GLN A 56 -4.39 15.28 52.86
N GLY A 57 -3.11 15.24 53.30
CA GLY A 57 -2.69 15.87 54.54
C GLY A 57 -2.92 17.38 54.56
N TYR A 58 -2.63 18.05 53.45
CA TYR A 58 -2.84 19.49 53.28
C TYR A 58 -4.34 19.84 53.17
N ILE A 59 -5.13 19.02 52.48
CA ILE A 59 -6.58 19.23 52.35
C ILE A 59 -7.28 19.16 53.72
N LEU A 60 -6.86 18.24 54.58
CA LEU A 60 -7.48 18.01 55.90
C LEU A 60 -6.98 18.94 57.00
N ASP A 61 -5.90 19.71 56.78
CA ASP A 61 -5.37 20.63 57.79
C ASP A 61 -6.20 21.92 57.87
N ASP A 62 -6.87 22.13 59.01
CA ASP A 62 -7.69 23.32 59.25
C ASP A 62 -6.90 24.60 59.49
N ARG A 63 -5.57 24.52 59.58
CA ARG A 63 -4.68 25.68 59.74
C ARG A 63 -4.34 26.35 58.42
N GLU A 64 -4.48 25.64 57.31
CA GLU A 64 -4.13 26.11 55.98
C GLU A 64 -5.23 26.97 55.34
N ASN A 65 -4.86 27.78 54.34
CA ASN A 65 -5.79 28.69 53.68
C ASN A 65 -6.98 27.94 53.06
N LEU A 66 -8.20 28.32 53.45
CA LEU A 66 -9.45 27.74 52.99
C LEU A 66 -9.58 27.76 51.46
N GLU A 67 -9.18 28.85 50.80
CA GLU A 67 -9.29 28.98 49.34
C GLU A 67 -8.40 27.96 48.63
N THR A 68 -7.15 27.82 49.08
CA THR A 68 -6.21 26.84 48.55
C THR A 68 -6.69 25.41 48.82
N ARG A 69 -7.20 25.11 50.02
CA ARG A 69 -7.73 23.78 50.35
C ARG A 69 -8.89 23.39 49.44
N LEU A 70 -9.82 24.32 49.15
CA LEU A 70 -10.93 24.08 48.22
C LEU A 70 -10.44 23.84 46.80
N LEU A 71 -9.45 24.61 46.33
CA LEU A 71 -8.83 24.42 45.02
C LEU A 71 -8.16 23.03 44.91
N VAL A 72 -7.32 22.68 45.89
CA VAL A 72 -6.61 21.40 45.93
C VAL A 72 -7.59 20.23 46.02
N ASN A 73 -8.66 20.35 46.81
CA ASN A 73 -9.71 19.34 46.93
C ASN A 73 -10.54 19.17 45.64
N ASN A 74 -10.74 20.24 44.88
CA ASN A 74 -11.43 20.18 43.59
C ASN A 74 -10.59 19.48 42.50
N LEU A 75 -9.26 19.57 42.57
CA LEU A 75 -8.35 18.95 41.61
C LEU A 75 -7.92 17.54 42.02
N TYR A 76 -7.60 17.32 43.30
CA TYR A 76 -6.94 16.10 43.78
C TYR A 76 -7.60 15.44 45.00
N GLY A 77 -8.76 15.94 45.45
CA GLY A 77 -9.37 15.51 46.71
C GLY A 77 -9.97 14.10 46.73
N ASP A 78 -10.30 13.55 45.55
CA ASP A 78 -10.62 12.14 45.40
C ASP A 78 -9.92 11.57 44.17
N PHE A 79 -9.87 10.24 44.08
CA PHE A 79 -9.21 9.55 42.99
C PHE A 79 -9.77 9.95 41.62
N GLY A 80 -11.09 10.13 41.49
CA GLY A 80 -11.73 10.47 40.22
C GLY A 80 -11.31 11.84 39.72
N LYS A 81 -11.29 12.83 40.62
CA LYS A 81 -10.79 14.19 40.35
C LYS A 81 -9.30 14.16 39.99
N ALA A 82 -8.48 13.51 40.81
CA ALA A 82 -7.04 13.41 40.56
C ALA A 82 -6.74 12.73 39.22
N PHE A 83 -7.46 11.64 38.89
CA PHE A 83 -7.32 10.96 37.61
C PHE A 83 -7.72 11.87 36.44
N TYR A 84 -8.83 12.61 36.56
CA TYR A 84 -9.28 13.54 35.54
C TYR A 84 -8.29 14.71 35.35
N THR A 85 -7.76 15.28 36.44
CA THR A 85 -6.71 16.30 36.37
C THR A 85 -5.44 15.76 35.72
N MET A 86 -5.01 14.53 36.03
CA MET A 86 -3.88 13.89 35.33
C MET A 86 -4.18 13.63 33.84
N PHE A 87 -5.44 13.34 33.49
CA PHE A 87 -5.86 13.23 32.10
C PHE A 87 -5.71 14.57 31.37
N GLU A 88 -6.16 15.67 31.96
CA GLU A 88 -5.99 17.04 31.44
C GLU A 88 -4.51 17.38 31.28
N VAL A 89 -3.70 17.23 32.33
CA VAL A 89 -2.23 17.43 32.30
C VAL A 89 -1.59 16.72 31.11
N THR A 90 -2.07 15.51 30.78
CA THR A 90 -1.50 14.69 29.71
C THR A 90 -1.92 15.13 28.31
N HIS A 91 -3.16 15.59 28.11
CA HIS A 91 -3.74 15.79 26.77
C HIS A 91 -3.98 17.25 26.39
N SER A 92 -4.35 18.11 27.34
CA SER A 92 -4.68 19.52 27.05
C SER A 92 -3.46 20.43 27.04
N GLY A 93 -2.34 19.99 27.65
CA GLY A 93 -1.16 20.83 27.85
C GLY A 93 -1.37 21.96 28.86
N SER A 94 -2.54 22.05 29.50
CA SER A 94 -2.86 23.04 30.53
C SER A 94 -2.31 22.66 31.92
N TRP A 95 -1.23 21.90 31.96
CA TRP A 95 -0.60 21.50 33.22
C TRP A 95 -0.14 22.68 34.10
N PRO A 96 0.29 23.85 33.58
CA PRO A 96 0.69 24.95 34.46
C PRO A 96 -0.44 25.48 35.33
N SER A 97 -1.69 25.47 34.86
CA SER A 97 -2.83 25.98 35.62
C SER A 97 -3.25 25.07 36.77
N VAL A 98 -2.91 23.77 36.70
CA VAL A 98 -3.26 22.78 37.74
C VAL A 98 -2.08 22.41 38.63
N VAL A 99 -0.83 22.67 38.19
CA VAL A 99 0.39 22.38 38.96
C VAL A 99 0.91 23.61 39.71
N ARG A 100 0.90 24.81 39.11
CA ARG A 100 1.45 26.02 39.76
C ARG A 100 0.79 26.33 41.11
N PRO A 101 -0.55 26.27 41.26
CA PRO A 101 -1.16 26.52 42.56
C PRO A 101 -0.68 25.56 43.66
N ILE A 102 -0.33 24.32 43.31
CA ILE A 102 0.22 23.35 44.25
C ILE A 102 1.66 23.72 44.65
N VAL A 103 2.49 24.07 43.66
CA VAL A 103 3.91 24.42 43.88
C VAL A 103 4.05 25.71 44.68
N ASP A 104 3.21 26.71 44.38
CA ASP A 104 3.32 28.05 44.96
C ASP A 104 2.61 28.15 46.33
N GLN A 105 1.52 27.40 46.54
CA GLN A 105 0.67 27.55 47.74
C GLN A 105 0.76 26.38 48.74
N VAL A 106 1.24 25.21 48.33
CA VAL A 106 1.39 24.03 49.22
C VAL A 106 2.85 23.83 49.60
N ASP A 107 3.67 23.40 48.63
CA ASP A 107 5.11 23.21 48.83
C ASP A 107 5.79 23.15 47.45
N SER A 108 6.92 23.86 47.31
CA SER A 108 7.72 23.84 46.08
C SER A 108 8.27 22.45 45.74
N TRP A 109 8.41 21.55 46.72
CA TRP A 109 8.84 20.17 46.50
C TRP A 109 7.92 19.39 45.54
N TYR A 110 6.61 19.71 45.50
CA TYR A 110 5.67 19.10 44.57
C TYR A 110 6.02 19.35 43.10
N ALA A 111 6.87 20.33 42.79
CA ALA A 111 7.35 20.55 41.43
C ALA A 111 8.09 19.32 40.87
N VAL A 112 8.85 18.61 41.71
CA VAL A 112 9.68 17.47 41.28
C VAL A 112 8.85 16.32 40.68
N PRO A 113 7.86 15.74 41.38
CA PRO A 113 7.05 14.65 40.82
C PRO A 113 6.21 15.10 39.61
N PHE A 114 5.69 16.33 39.58
CA PHE A 114 4.92 16.82 38.43
C PHE A 114 5.81 17.03 37.19
N LEU A 115 6.99 17.62 37.34
CA LEU A 115 7.93 17.79 36.23
C LEU A 115 8.42 16.43 35.72
N ALA A 116 8.73 15.48 36.62
CA ALA A 116 9.09 14.12 36.25
C ALA A 116 7.97 13.44 35.42
N TYR A 117 6.71 13.58 35.85
CA TYR A 117 5.56 13.09 35.08
C TYR A 117 5.46 13.72 33.70
N ILE A 118 5.58 15.05 33.61
CA ILE A 118 5.47 15.79 32.34
C ILE A 118 6.56 15.33 31.37
N THR A 119 7.82 15.25 31.82
CA THR A 119 8.92 14.82 30.96
C THR A 119 8.78 13.35 30.55
N LEU A 120 8.46 12.46 31.50
CA LEU A 120 8.35 11.03 31.20
C LEU A 120 7.13 10.71 30.35
N VAL A 121 5.94 11.14 30.77
CA VAL A 121 4.68 10.73 30.14
C VAL A 121 4.33 11.63 28.96
N VAL A 122 4.31 12.95 29.17
CA VAL A 122 3.85 13.89 28.14
C VAL A 122 4.89 14.03 27.02
N PHE A 123 6.17 14.13 27.35
CA PHE A 123 7.21 14.26 26.33
C PHE A 123 7.66 12.92 25.76
N ALA A 124 7.98 11.91 26.57
CA ALA A 124 8.48 10.64 26.04
C ALA A 124 7.35 9.68 25.63
N VAL A 125 6.44 9.28 26.54
CA VAL A 125 5.46 8.23 26.25
C VAL A 125 4.48 8.63 25.15
N ILE A 126 3.88 9.84 25.17
CA ILE A 126 2.96 10.28 24.10
C ILE A 126 3.64 10.26 22.73
N ARG A 127 4.91 10.68 22.66
CA ARG A 127 5.67 10.68 21.41
C ARG A 127 5.95 9.27 20.92
N ILE A 128 6.28 8.34 21.82
CA ILE A 128 6.44 6.91 21.50
C ILE A 128 5.12 6.35 20.95
N VAL A 129 3.99 6.62 21.62
CA VAL A 129 2.66 6.15 21.17
C VAL A 129 2.31 6.69 19.78
N THR A 130 2.57 7.98 19.55
CA THR A 130 2.33 8.61 18.24
C THR A 130 3.23 8.01 17.15
N ALA A 131 4.49 7.74 17.47
CA ALA A 131 5.44 7.11 16.56
C ALA A 131 5.06 5.65 16.23
N LEU A 132 4.62 4.87 17.22
CA LEU A 132 4.15 3.50 17.02
C LEU A 132 2.90 3.47 16.14
N PHE A 133 1.95 4.37 16.38
CA PHE A 133 0.77 4.51 15.54
C PHE A 133 1.12 4.85 14.08
N LEU A 134 2.05 5.78 13.88
CA LEU A 134 2.52 6.15 12.55
C LEU A 134 3.23 4.98 11.85
N LYS A 135 4.09 4.26 12.58
CA LYS A 135 4.80 3.08 12.06
C LYS A 135 3.83 2.01 11.56
N GLU A 136 2.81 1.69 12.35
CA GLU A 136 1.80 0.69 11.97
C GLU A 136 0.99 1.13 10.75
N THR A 137 0.60 2.41 10.72
CA THR A 137 -0.13 3.00 9.60
C THR A 137 0.67 2.95 8.29
N LEU A 138 1.97 3.27 8.36
CA LEU A 138 2.87 3.20 7.20
C LEU A 138 3.14 1.76 6.76
N ALA A 139 3.29 0.83 7.70
CA ALA A 139 3.48 -0.58 7.40
C ALA A 139 2.24 -1.19 6.69
N SER A 140 1.04 -0.85 7.15
CA SER A 140 -0.20 -1.26 6.48
C SER A 140 -0.32 -0.69 5.07
N ALA A 141 0.09 0.57 4.86
CA ALA A 141 0.07 1.18 3.53
C ALA A 141 1.10 0.56 2.57
N ALA A 142 2.27 0.14 3.08
CA ALA A 142 3.29 -0.55 2.29
C ALA A 142 2.82 -1.95 1.86
N ASN A 143 2.21 -2.72 2.78
CA ASN A 143 1.66 -4.04 2.48
C ASN A 143 0.59 -3.99 1.38
N ASP A 144 -0.20 -2.92 1.29
CA ASP A 144 -1.18 -2.77 0.21
C ASP A 144 -0.52 -2.63 -1.17
N ALA A 145 0.63 -1.97 -1.25
CA ALA A 145 1.40 -1.85 -2.50
C ALA A 145 2.04 -3.18 -2.90
N ASP A 146 2.63 -3.89 -1.94
CA ASP A 146 3.24 -5.20 -2.15
C ASP A 146 2.19 -6.25 -2.55
N MET A 147 1.02 -6.22 -1.92
CA MET A 147 -0.10 -7.11 -2.25
C MET A 147 -0.59 -6.89 -3.68
N VAL A 148 -0.65 -5.65 -4.17
CA VAL A 148 -1.01 -5.37 -5.58
C VAL A 148 0.05 -5.90 -6.55
N MET A 149 1.33 -5.79 -6.20
CA MET A 149 2.41 -6.38 -7.01
C MET A 149 2.36 -7.91 -7.03
N GLU A 150 2.06 -8.53 -5.88
CA GLU A 150 1.93 -9.98 -5.78
C GLU A 150 0.71 -10.49 -6.56
N ASP A 151 -0.42 -9.79 -6.49
CA ASP A 151 -1.65 -10.13 -7.22
C ASP A 151 -1.41 -10.08 -8.74
N ASN A 152 -0.74 -9.03 -9.24
CA ASN A 152 -0.34 -8.95 -10.65
C ASN A 152 0.57 -10.11 -11.07
N ARG A 153 1.52 -10.51 -10.20
CA ARG A 153 2.41 -11.66 -10.46
C ARG A 153 1.65 -12.99 -10.47
N ARG A 154 0.68 -13.18 -9.57
CA ARG A 154 -0.17 -14.36 -9.52
C ARG A 154 -1.01 -14.46 -10.79
N MET A 155 -1.68 -13.37 -11.18
CA MET A 155 -2.44 -13.33 -12.44
C MET A 155 -1.59 -13.64 -13.67
N ALA A 156 -0.34 -13.14 -13.72
CA ALA A 156 0.58 -13.45 -14.81
C ALA A 156 0.95 -14.94 -14.86
N ARG A 157 1.25 -15.55 -13.69
CA ARG A 157 1.54 -16.99 -13.59
C ARG A 157 0.33 -17.85 -13.96
N ASP A 158 -0.84 -17.50 -13.46
CA ASP A 158 -2.09 -18.22 -13.78
C ASP A 158 -2.41 -18.14 -15.28
N SER A 159 -2.14 -16.99 -15.91
CA SER A 159 -2.28 -16.85 -17.37
C SER A 159 -1.27 -17.74 -18.10
N GLN A 160 -0.02 -17.81 -17.64
CA GLN A 160 1.01 -18.65 -18.24
C GLN A 160 0.68 -20.14 -18.11
N MET A 161 0.27 -20.61 -16.93
CA MET A 161 -0.11 -22.02 -16.72
C MET A 161 -1.26 -22.45 -17.63
N LYS A 162 -2.26 -21.57 -17.82
CA LYS A 162 -3.36 -21.84 -18.75
C LYS A 162 -2.90 -21.85 -20.21
N LEU A 163 -1.97 -20.97 -20.60
CA LEU A 163 -1.37 -21.01 -21.95
C LEU A 163 -0.63 -22.32 -22.19
N GLU A 164 0.14 -22.79 -21.21
CA GLU A 164 0.84 -24.07 -21.30
C GLU A 164 -0.13 -25.27 -21.36
N GLU A 165 -1.24 -25.22 -20.63
CA GLU A 165 -2.29 -26.23 -20.68
C GLU A 165 -2.99 -26.27 -22.05
N LEU A 166 -3.31 -25.10 -22.62
CA LEU A 166 -3.89 -25.00 -23.95
C LEU A 166 -2.92 -25.46 -25.04
N PHE A 167 -1.62 -25.15 -24.90
CA PHE A 167 -0.59 -25.62 -25.82
C PHE A 167 -0.50 -27.15 -25.83
N ARG A 168 -0.46 -27.78 -24.65
CA ARG A 168 -0.43 -29.25 -24.53
C ARG A 168 -1.71 -29.94 -25.02
N ALA A 169 -2.84 -29.24 -25.01
CA ALA A 169 -4.09 -29.76 -25.55
C ALA A 169 -4.18 -29.60 -27.09
N ALA A 170 -3.27 -28.83 -27.68
CA ALA A 170 -3.17 -28.55 -29.11
C ALA A 170 -2.07 -29.38 -29.79
N ASP A 171 -1.04 -29.76 -29.04
CA ASP A 171 0.07 -30.64 -29.44
C ASP A 171 -0.43 -32.10 -29.47
N ASP A 172 -0.95 -32.51 -30.63
CA ASP A 172 -1.60 -33.81 -30.83
C ASP A 172 -0.57 -34.94 -31.00
N ASP A 173 0.59 -34.65 -31.61
CA ASP A 173 1.65 -35.62 -31.82
C ASP A 173 2.64 -35.74 -30.63
N GLY A 174 2.64 -34.76 -29.73
CA GLY A 174 3.43 -34.73 -28.51
C GLY A 174 4.91 -34.41 -28.75
N ASP A 175 5.25 -33.78 -29.88
CA ASP A 175 6.62 -33.41 -30.22
C ASP A 175 7.11 -32.16 -29.47
N GLY A 176 6.22 -31.45 -28.77
CA GLY A 176 6.49 -30.26 -27.99
C GLY A 176 6.43 -28.94 -28.78
N ASN A 177 5.98 -29.01 -30.03
CA ASN A 177 5.80 -27.90 -30.96
C ASN A 177 4.36 -27.90 -31.48
N LEU A 178 3.95 -26.80 -32.12
CA LEU A 178 2.70 -26.75 -32.88
C LEU A 178 3.02 -26.52 -34.34
N SER A 179 2.67 -27.49 -35.17
CA SER A 179 2.63 -27.29 -36.62
C SER A 179 1.53 -26.31 -37.01
N HIS A 180 1.60 -25.78 -38.23
CA HIS A 180 0.57 -24.88 -38.75
C HIS A 180 -0.84 -25.54 -38.73
N GLU A 181 -0.93 -26.84 -38.95
CA GLU A 181 -2.20 -27.57 -38.98
C GLU A 181 -2.79 -27.69 -37.56
N GLU A 182 -1.98 -28.13 -36.59
CA GLU A 182 -2.36 -28.22 -35.18
C GLU A 182 -2.73 -26.86 -34.59
N PHE A 183 -1.98 -25.81 -34.93
CA PHE A 183 -2.30 -24.47 -34.49
C PHE A 183 -3.66 -24.00 -35.02
N VAL A 184 -3.96 -24.23 -36.30
CA VAL A 184 -5.26 -23.84 -36.88
C VAL A 184 -6.41 -24.61 -36.23
N GLU A 185 -6.22 -25.91 -35.98
CA GLU A 185 -7.21 -26.75 -35.30
C GLU A 185 -7.43 -26.30 -33.85
N ALA A 186 -6.36 -26.07 -33.09
CA ALA A 186 -6.43 -25.58 -31.71
C ALA A 186 -7.15 -24.23 -31.61
N MET A 187 -6.90 -23.32 -32.57
CA MET A 187 -7.54 -22.00 -32.61
C MET A 187 -9.02 -22.05 -33.00
N SER A 188 -9.49 -23.19 -33.51
CA SER A 188 -10.91 -23.45 -33.75
C SER A 188 -11.64 -23.94 -32.48
N LEU A 189 -10.91 -24.37 -31.45
CA LEU A 189 -11.50 -24.86 -30.20
C LEU A 189 -12.15 -23.71 -29.41
N PRO A 190 -13.42 -23.85 -28.97
CA PRO A 190 -14.12 -22.82 -28.20
C PRO A 190 -13.41 -22.45 -26.88
N SER A 191 -12.70 -23.39 -26.27
CA SER A 191 -11.90 -23.17 -25.04
C SER A 191 -10.75 -22.20 -25.28
N VAL A 192 -10.02 -22.37 -26.38
CA VAL A 192 -8.89 -21.52 -26.79
C VAL A 192 -9.39 -20.13 -27.18
N GLN A 193 -10.46 -20.04 -27.97
CA GLN A 193 -11.07 -18.74 -28.35
C GLN A 193 -11.60 -17.96 -27.15
N GLY A 194 -12.26 -18.64 -26.20
CA GLY A 194 -12.76 -18.03 -24.98
C GLY A 194 -11.63 -17.48 -24.11
N PHE A 195 -10.51 -18.21 -24.02
CA PHE A 195 -9.34 -17.75 -23.29
C PHE A 195 -8.61 -16.59 -23.97
N LEU A 196 -8.44 -16.62 -25.29
CA LEU A 196 -7.85 -15.51 -26.05
C LEU A 196 -8.69 -14.23 -25.96
N THR A 197 -10.01 -14.37 -25.99
CA THR A 197 -10.95 -13.26 -25.72
C THR A 197 -10.75 -12.70 -24.31
N SER A 198 -10.51 -13.57 -23.31
CA SER A 198 -10.21 -13.12 -21.94
C SER A 198 -8.87 -12.40 -21.80
N LEU A 199 -7.95 -12.62 -22.75
CA LEU A 199 -6.68 -11.91 -22.89
C LEU A 199 -6.78 -10.64 -23.75
N ASP A 200 -7.98 -10.24 -24.17
CA ASP A 200 -8.25 -9.11 -25.08
C ASP A 200 -7.59 -9.28 -26.47
N VAL A 201 -7.32 -10.52 -26.87
CA VAL A 201 -6.78 -10.86 -28.19
C VAL A 201 -7.95 -11.21 -29.11
N SER A 202 -8.36 -10.25 -29.94
CA SER A 202 -9.40 -10.45 -30.96
C SER A 202 -8.79 -10.95 -32.26
N ILE A 203 -8.89 -12.26 -32.49
CA ILE A 203 -8.32 -12.90 -33.68
C ILE A 203 -9.42 -13.01 -34.72
N ARG A 204 -9.27 -12.28 -35.82
CA ARG A 204 -10.15 -12.39 -36.99
C ARG A 204 -9.62 -13.40 -38.01
N ASP A 205 -8.29 -13.57 -38.06
CA ASP A 205 -7.59 -14.53 -38.91
C ASP A 205 -6.45 -15.18 -38.12
N CYS A 206 -6.39 -16.52 -38.11
CA CYS A 206 -5.38 -17.27 -37.37
C CYS A 206 -4.03 -17.34 -38.09
N ARG A 207 -4.02 -17.19 -39.43
CA ARG A 207 -2.80 -17.30 -40.25
C ARG A 207 -1.76 -16.21 -39.97
N PRO A 208 -2.13 -14.91 -39.94
CA PRO A 208 -1.16 -13.87 -39.59
C PRO A 208 -0.65 -14.00 -38.17
N LEU A 209 -1.42 -14.63 -37.28
CA LEU A 209 -0.98 -14.87 -35.92
C LEU A 209 0.09 -15.97 -35.86
N PHE A 210 -0.07 -17.05 -36.62
CA PHE A 210 0.97 -18.08 -36.74
C PHE A 210 2.29 -17.46 -37.19
N ASP A 211 2.26 -16.66 -38.26
CA ASP A 211 3.45 -15.97 -38.80
C ASP A 211 4.08 -14.96 -37.81
N ILE A 212 3.33 -14.46 -36.83
CA ILE A 212 3.82 -13.55 -35.79
C ILE A 212 4.45 -14.30 -34.63
N LEU A 213 3.98 -15.53 -34.36
CA LEU A 213 4.45 -16.36 -33.26
C LEU A 213 5.67 -17.19 -33.65
N ASP A 214 5.70 -17.71 -34.88
CA ASP A 214 6.79 -18.47 -35.48
C ASP A 214 8.04 -17.58 -35.68
N ASP A 215 9.23 -18.13 -35.41
CA ASP A 215 10.51 -17.46 -35.65
C ASP A 215 11.08 -17.70 -37.06
N GLY A 216 10.33 -18.44 -37.88
CA GLY A 216 10.58 -18.72 -39.28
C GLY A 216 11.04 -20.15 -39.56
N ASP A 217 10.97 -21.04 -38.58
CA ASP A 217 11.23 -22.47 -38.74
C ASP A 217 9.98 -23.28 -39.13
N GLY A 218 8.80 -22.65 -39.11
CA GLY A 218 7.52 -23.23 -39.48
C GLY A 218 6.85 -24.03 -38.36
N LEU A 219 7.38 -23.94 -37.14
CA LEU A 219 6.88 -24.58 -35.93
C LEU A 219 6.76 -23.54 -34.82
N ILE A 220 5.81 -23.73 -33.91
CA ILE A 220 5.68 -22.85 -32.74
C ILE A 220 6.02 -23.65 -31.49
N THR A 221 7.12 -23.30 -30.84
CA THR A 221 7.45 -23.85 -29.53
C THR A 221 6.56 -23.26 -28.43
N ILE A 222 6.44 -23.96 -27.30
CA ILE A 222 5.69 -23.44 -26.14
C ILE A 222 6.21 -22.08 -25.67
N ALA A 223 7.51 -21.83 -25.81
CA ALA A 223 8.14 -20.57 -25.42
C ALA A 223 7.75 -19.42 -26.35
N GLU A 224 7.65 -19.67 -27.67
CA GLU A 224 7.14 -18.71 -28.65
C GLU A 224 5.66 -18.44 -28.46
N PHE A 225 4.85 -19.49 -28.32
CA PHE A 225 3.41 -19.37 -28.10
C PHE A 225 3.11 -18.50 -26.87
N CYS A 226 3.71 -18.82 -25.71
CA CYS A 226 3.49 -18.05 -24.49
C CYS A 226 4.02 -16.61 -24.62
N ARG A 227 5.20 -16.41 -25.20
CA ARG A 227 5.81 -15.08 -25.32
C ARG A 227 5.01 -14.19 -26.25
N GLY A 228 4.65 -14.68 -27.43
CA GLY A 228 3.94 -13.91 -28.42
C GLY A 228 2.50 -13.58 -27.99
N LEU A 229 1.78 -14.51 -27.38
CA LEU A 229 0.45 -14.22 -26.82
C LEU A 229 0.51 -13.23 -25.64
N MET A 230 1.58 -13.27 -24.82
CA MET A 230 1.78 -12.25 -23.78
C MET A 230 2.15 -10.87 -24.36
N GLN A 231 2.83 -10.80 -25.50
CA GLN A 231 3.14 -9.54 -26.19
C GLN A 231 1.90 -8.95 -26.89
N LEU A 232 1.02 -9.81 -27.40
CA LEU A 232 -0.24 -9.41 -28.03
C LEU A 232 -1.32 -9.02 -27.02
N LYS A 233 -1.10 -9.28 -25.74
CA LYS A 233 -2.02 -8.95 -24.65
C LYS A 233 -2.12 -7.44 -24.46
N GLY A 234 -3.28 -6.89 -24.77
CA GLY A 234 -3.67 -5.51 -24.49
C GLY A 234 -3.42 -4.52 -25.63
N GLN A 235 -3.83 -3.26 -25.42
CA GLN A 235 -3.70 -2.22 -26.43
C GLN A 235 -2.27 -1.66 -26.46
N ALA A 236 -1.70 -1.50 -27.66
CA ALA A 236 -0.45 -0.79 -27.85
C ALA A 236 -0.55 0.61 -27.22
N ARG A 237 0.38 0.95 -26.32
CA ARG A 237 0.35 2.27 -25.68
C ARG A 237 0.86 3.31 -26.67
N ALA A 238 0.46 4.56 -26.50
CA ALA A 238 0.92 5.67 -27.35
C ALA A 238 2.46 5.74 -27.44
N LEU A 239 3.16 5.38 -26.36
CA LEU A 239 4.63 5.30 -26.34
C LEU A 239 5.17 4.22 -27.28
N ASP A 240 4.54 3.03 -27.30
CA ASP A 240 4.97 1.91 -28.14
C ASP A 240 4.85 2.29 -29.63
N ILE A 241 3.81 3.05 -30.00
CA ILE A 241 3.62 3.61 -31.35
C ILE A 241 4.71 4.63 -31.69
N VAL A 242 5.05 5.53 -30.76
CA VAL A 242 6.10 6.55 -30.98
C VAL A 242 7.47 5.89 -31.15
N VAL A 243 7.76 4.84 -30.37
CA VAL A 243 9.00 4.06 -30.52
C VAL A 243 9.04 3.38 -31.89
N LEU A 244 7.97 2.70 -32.29
CA LEU A 244 7.83 2.09 -33.60
C LEU A 244 8.05 3.10 -34.74
N GLN A 245 7.43 4.28 -34.66
CA GLN A 245 7.61 5.33 -35.68
C GLN A 245 9.07 5.78 -35.79
N ARG A 246 9.79 5.88 -34.66
CA ARG A 246 11.20 6.26 -34.64
C ARG A 246 12.08 5.17 -35.26
N GLU A 247 11.83 3.91 -34.94
CA GLU A 247 12.54 2.77 -35.53
C GLU A 247 12.27 2.65 -37.03
N ASN A 248 11.02 2.81 -37.47
CA ASN A 248 10.66 2.84 -38.88
C ASN A 248 11.37 3.98 -39.63
N ALA A 249 11.45 5.17 -39.04
CA ALA A 249 12.19 6.28 -39.62
C ALA A 249 13.70 6.01 -39.74
N LYS A 250 14.27 5.25 -38.78
CA LYS A 250 15.68 4.84 -38.83
C LYS A 250 15.91 3.80 -39.94
N LEU A 251 15.06 2.77 -40.01
CA LEU A 251 15.11 1.75 -41.06
C LEU A 251 14.97 2.36 -42.45
N MET A 252 14.06 3.31 -42.64
CA MET A 252 13.90 4.02 -43.92
C MET A 252 15.17 4.78 -44.34
N LYS A 253 15.90 5.38 -43.40
CA LYS A 253 17.18 6.02 -43.70
C LYS A 253 18.26 5.01 -44.11
N GLU A 254 18.32 3.87 -43.43
CA GLU A 254 19.27 2.80 -43.76
C GLU A 254 18.97 2.21 -45.15
N CYS A 255 17.69 1.96 -45.47
CA CYS A 255 17.26 1.54 -46.81
C CYS A 255 17.65 2.55 -47.90
N GLN A 256 17.46 3.85 -47.66
CA GLN A 256 17.87 4.90 -48.60
C GLN A 256 19.39 4.92 -48.83
N GLU A 257 20.18 4.70 -47.78
CA GLU A 257 21.63 4.64 -47.87
C GLU A 257 22.10 3.40 -48.64
N ILE A 258 21.51 2.23 -48.38
CA ILE A 258 21.75 1.01 -49.15
C ILE A 258 21.40 1.23 -50.62
N GLN A 259 20.24 1.84 -50.90
CA GLN A 259 19.81 2.12 -52.27
C GLN A 259 20.78 3.04 -53.01
N ARG A 260 21.33 4.07 -52.35
CA ARG A 260 22.38 4.92 -52.94
C ARG A 260 23.65 4.14 -53.26
N ARG A 261 24.10 3.28 -52.34
CA ARG A 261 25.32 2.48 -52.54
C ARG A 261 25.16 1.49 -53.69
N VAL A 262 24.00 0.81 -53.77
CA VAL A 262 23.68 -0.11 -54.87
C VAL A 262 23.59 0.64 -56.19
N GLY A 263 22.98 1.83 -56.22
CA GLY A 263 22.93 2.69 -57.41
C GLY A 263 24.32 3.07 -57.91
N ALA A 264 25.21 3.52 -57.01
CA ALA A 264 26.59 3.86 -57.36
C ALA A 264 27.38 2.67 -57.92
N ILE A 265 27.18 1.46 -57.38
CA ILE A 265 27.80 0.24 -57.89
C ILE A 265 27.25 -0.12 -59.29
N SER A 266 25.93 -0.01 -59.49
CA SER A 266 25.29 -0.24 -60.80
C SER A 266 25.82 0.71 -61.88
N ASP A 267 25.99 1.99 -61.54
CA ASP A 267 26.51 2.99 -62.49
C ASP A 267 27.99 2.76 -62.81
N PHE A 268 28.78 2.33 -61.82
CA PHE A 268 30.17 1.93 -62.04
C PHE A 268 30.28 0.68 -62.95
N VAL A 269 29.43 -0.33 -62.75
CA VAL A 269 29.42 -1.54 -63.59
C VAL A 269 28.97 -1.22 -65.02
N ARG A 270 28.04 -0.26 -65.20
CA ARG A 270 27.62 0.20 -66.53
C ARG A 270 28.68 1.01 -67.28
N SER A 271 29.53 1.76 -66.59
CA SER A 271 30.60 2.54 -67.22
C SER A 271 31.85 1.73 -67.54
N ALA A 272 31.99 0.52 -66.97
CA ALA A 272 33.08 -0.42 -67.22
C ALA A 272 32.81 -1.40 -68.38
N ARG A 273 31.65 -1.31 -69.04
CA ARG A 273 31.24 -2.10 -70.22
C ARG A 273 31.25 -1.25 -71.48
#